data_AF-A0AAE1AYL8-F1
#
_entry.id   AF-A0AAE1AYL8-F1
#
_cell.length_a   1.000
_cell.length_b   1.000
_cell.length_c   1.000
_cell.angle_alpha   90.00
_cell.angle_beta   90.00
_cell.angle_gamma   90.00
#
_symmetry.space_group_name_H-M   'P 1'
#
loop_
_entity.id
_entity.type
_entity.pdbx_description
1 polymer ?
#
loop_
_entity_poly.entity_id
_entity_poly.type
_entity_poly.pdbx_seq_one_letter_code
_entity_poly.pdbx_strand_id
1 'polypeptide(L)'
;MQGRNENLLTSTDKINRFRSKVQLWQQHVETGNLEMFLLTIKWLDVNNAGLCETIVKHLKSLEEKMSFYFPSASTECLDWVRDPFSSALAVGKDITFKEQEELTELRQAFADLPLDIFWWAAAKESPMLANKAILTVLPFSPTYMCEVGFSSLTSVKTKYRERLRPVEKEFRVSFVASCQDISSVFIKTGPGFTLREKKYEIP
;
A
#
# COMPACT_ATOMS: atom_id res chain seq x y z
N MET A 1 -1.82 3.99 6.35
CA MET A 1 -1.31 2.93 5.44
C MET A 1 -2.43 2.27 4.66
N GLN A 2 -3.61 2.90 4.57
CA GLN A 2 -4.77 2.40 3.83
C GLN A 2 -5.38 3.61 3.13
N GLY A 3 -5.84 3.41 1.91
CA GLY A 3 -6.34 4.47 1.05
C GLY A 3 -6.42 4.00 -0.39
N ARG A 4 -7.00 4.84 -1.25
CA ARG A 4 -7.11 4.56 -2.68
C ARG A 4 -5.71 4.37 -3.27
N ASN A 5 -5.53 3.30 -4.06
CA ASN A 5 -4.29 2.95 -4.74
C ASN A 5 -3.09 2.71 -3.79
N GLU A 6 -3.34 2.42 -2.51
CA GLU A 6 -2.30 2.02 -1.57
C GLU A 6 -1.98 0.53 -1.72
N ASN A 7 -0.69 0.20 -1.86
CA ASN A 7 -0.20 -1.16 -1.86
C ASN A 7 0.97 -1.34 -0.88
N LEU A 8 1.51 -2.55 -0.82
CA LEU A 8 2.64 -2.86 0.06
C LEU A 8 3.84 -1.99 -0.24
N LEU A 9 4.16 -1.80 -1.51
CA LEU A 9 5.34 -1.06 -1.94
C LEU A 9 5.21 0.42 -1.57
N THR A 10 4.06 1.05 -1.85
CA THR A 10 3.82 2.45 -1.48
C THR A 10 3.79 2.66 0.03
N SER A 11 3.28 1.68 0.78
CA SER A 11 3.30 1.71 2.24
C SER A 11 4.72 1.61 2.78
N THR A 12 5.54 0.71 2.23
CA THR A 12 6.95 0.55 2.60
C THR A 12 7.75 1.81 2.28
N ASP A 13 7.56 2.42 1.11
CA ASP A 13 8.21 3.70 0.76
C ASP A 13 7.85 4.80 1.76
N LYS A 14 6.58 4.88 2.17
CA LYS A 14 6.13 5.88 3.16
C LYS A 14 6.80 5.67 4.50
N ILE A 15 6.93 4.42 4.95
CA ILE A 15 7.64 4.06 6.17
C ILE A 15 9.12 4.46 6.06
N ASN A 16 9.77 4.07 4.96
CA ASN A 16 11.20 4.35 4.74
C ASN A 16 11.47 5.86 4.66
N ARG A 17 10.66 6.62 3.90
CA ARG A 17 10.75 8.08 3.84
C ARG A 17 10.57 8.72 5.21
N PHE A 18 9.63 8.21 6.01
CA PHE A 18 9.45 8.73 7.36
C PHE A 18 10.64 8.41 8.27
N ARG A 19 11.24 7.22 8.16
CA ARG A 19 12.49 6.87 8.88
C ARG A 19 13.62 7.83 8.51
N SER A 20 13.85 8.09 7.22
CA SER A 20 14.84 9.08 6.78
C SER A 20 14.54 10.48 7.32
N LYS A 21 13.27 10.86 7.42
CA LYS A 21 12.85 12.13 8.01
C LYS A 21 13.18 12.21 9.52
N VAL A 22 12.95 11.12 10.26
CA VAL A 22 13.30 11.02 11.68
C VAL A 22 14.80 11.16 11.88
N GLN A 23 15.62 10.52 11.04
CA GLN A 23 17.09 10.64 11.07
C GLN A 23 17.54 12.08 10.79
N LEU A 24 16.96 12.72 9.76
CA LEU A 24 17.22 14.12 9.46
C LEU A 24 16.87 15.02 10.66
N TRP A 25 15.73 14.78 11.31
CA TRP A 25 15.34 15.53 12.51
C TRP A 25 16.30 15.33 13.67
N GLN A 26 16.82 14.12 13.90
CA GLN A 26 17.84 13.89 14.92
C GLN A 26 19.07 14.77 14.69
N GLN A 27 19.58 14.81 13.46
CA GLN A 27 20.74 15.64 13.09
C GLN A 27 20.48 17.13 13.34
N HIS A 28 19.31 17.63 12.96
CA HIS A 28 18.96 19.03 13.18
C HIS A 28 18.80 19.37 14.67
N VAL A 29 18.17 18.50 15.46
CA VAL A 29 18.00 18.72 16.91
C VAL A 29 19.37 18.72 17.61
N GLU A 30 20.30 17.85 17.20
CA GLU A 30 21.68 17.83 17.72
C GLU A 30 22.43 19.15 17.43
N THR A 31 22.12 19.82 16.31
CA THR A 31 22.63 21.17 15.99
C THR A 31 21.83 22.31 16.63
N GLY A 32 20.81 22.01 17.44
CA GLY A 32 19.95 22.99 18.11
C GLY A 32 18.82 23.54 17.24
N ASN A 33 18.62 23.04 16.03
CA ASN A 33 17.52 23.42 15.17
C ASN A 33 16.25 22.60 15.51
N LEU A 34 15.19 23.30 15.89
CA LEU A 34 13.88 22.72 16.26
C LEU A 34 12.74 23.10 15.32
N GLU A 35 13.03 23.53 14.08
CA GLU A 35 12.04 24.01 13.10
C GLU A 35 10.91 23.00 12.79
N MET A 36 11.21 21.70 12.90
CA MET A 36 10.24 20.62 12.72
C MET A 36 9.18 20.57 13.83
N PHE A 37 9.45 21.18 15.00
CA PHE A 37 8.57 21.20 16.15
C PHE A 37 8.07 22.62 16.44
N LEU A 38 7.15 23.11 15.59
CA LEU A 38 6.59 24.47 15.66
C LEU A 38 6.05 24.87 17.04
N LEU A 39 5.47 23.93 17.79
CA LEU A 39 4.98 24.19 19.14
C LEU A 39 6.13 24.39 20.12
N THR A 40 7.23 23.68 19.95
CA THR A 40 8.40 23.70 20.83
C THR A 40 9.22 24.98 20.62
N ILE A 41 9.31 25.48 19.38
CA ILE A 41 9.95 26.78 19.07
C ILE A 41 9.27 27.94 19.83
N LYS A 42 7.96 27.85 20.10
CA LYS A 42 7.25 28.90 20.86
C LYS A 42 7.67 28.99 22.32
N TRP A 43 8.36 27.97 22.86
CA TRP A 43 8.79 27.89 24.26
C TRP A 43 10.32 27.89 24.42
N LEU A 44 11.07 28.30 23.38
CA LEU A 44 12.54 28.20 23.26
C LEU A 44 13.35 29.07 24.25
N ASP A 45 12.70 29.73 25.20
CA ASP A 45 13.33 30.62 26.18
C ASP A 45 13.88 29.87 27.42
N VAL A 46 13.59 28.57 27.57
CA VAL A 46 13.91 27.80 28.78
C VAL A 46 14.67 26.52 28.43
N ASN A 47 15.96 26.50 28.77
CA ASN A 47 16.83 25.31 28.83
C ASN A 47 16.83 24.40 27.58
N ASN A 48 17.30 24.96 26.46
CA ASN A 48 17.33 24.28 25.15
C ASN A 48 18.17 23.00 25.13
N ALA A 49 19.25 22.91 25.91
CA ALA A 49 20.15 21.75 25.86
C ALA A 49 19.49 20.46 26.37
N GLY A 50 18.85 20.49 27.55
CA GLY A 50 18.18 19.31 28.12
C GLY A 50 16.92 18.91 27.34
N LEU A 51 16.24 19.89 26.73
CA LEU A 51 15.10 19.64 25.86
C LEU A 51 15.53 18.97 24.54
N CYS A 52 16.59 19.45 23.89
CA CYS A 52 17.16 18.80 22.70
C CYS A 52 17.61 17.38 23.00
N GLU A 53 18.30 17.15 24.12
CA GLU A 53 18.71 15.80 24.55
C GLU A 53 17.50 14.85 24.69
N THR A 54 16.44 15.33 25.34
CA THR A 54 15.20 14.57 25.51
C THR A 54 14.54 14.24 24.17
N ILE A 55 14.46 15.22 23.25
CA ILE A 55 13.90 15.02 21.91
C ILE A 55 14.72 13.98 21.12
N VAL A 56 16.05 14.10 21.10
CA VAL A 56 16.94 13.14 20.42
C VAL A 56 16.73 11.74 20.97
N LYS A 57 16.65 11.59 22.31
CA LYS A 57 16.39 10.29 22.95
C LYS A 57 15.05 9.69 22.51
N HIS A 58 14.00 10.49 22.43
CA HIS A 58 12.70 10.02 21.93
C HIS A 58 12.74 9.65 20.45
N LEU A 59 13.41 10.43 19.61
CA LEU A 59 13.56 10.15 18.18
C LEU A 59 14.35 8.86 17.93
N LYS A 60 15.42 8.62 18.69
CA LYS A 60 16.18 7.36 18.65
C LYS A 60 15.31 6.16 19.05
N SER A 61 14.57 6.27 20.15
CA SER A 61 13.64 5.22 20.56
C SER A 61 12.52 4.97 19.54
N LEU A 62 12.03 6.03 18.87
CA LEU A 62 11.05 5.90 17.80
C LEU A 62 11.64 5.17 16.58
N GLU A 63 12.87 5.50 16.19
CA GLU A 63 13.58 4.83 15.10
C GLU A 63 13.82 3.35 15.39
N GLU A 64 14.26 3.02 16.61
CA GLU A 64 14.44 1.63 17.07
C GLU A 64 13.13 0.86 17.00
N LYS A 65 12.03 1.44 17.54
CA LYS A 65 10.70 0.82 17.48
C LYS A 65 10.20 0.67 16.06
N MET A 66 10.40 1.66 15.19
CA MET A 66 10.05 1.53 13.78
C MET A 66 10.83 0.42 13.10
N SER A 67 12.12 0.29 13.41
CA SER A 67 12.96 -0.81 12.90
C SER A 67 12.52 -2.17 13.44
N PHE A 68 12.00 -2.23 14.67
CA PHE A 68 11.49 -3.45 15.30
C PHE A 68 10.13 -3.88 14.74
N TYR A 69 9.18 -2.95 14.60
CA TYR A 69 7.83 -3.25 14.09
C TYR A 69 7.79 -3.38 12.57
N PHE A 70 8.66 -2.64 11.89
CA PHE A 70 8.86 -2.68 10.44
C PHE A 70 10.33 -3.02 10.19
N PRO A 71 10.76 -4.25 10.52
CA PRO A 71 12.07 -4.73 10.08
C PRO A 71 12.10 -4.53 8.58
N SER A 72 13.24 -4.07 8.05
CA SER A 72 13.42 -3.76 6.63
C SER A 72 12.96 -4.96 5.80
N ALA A 73 11.67 -4.97 5.45
CA ALA A 73 11.15 -5.72 4.34
C ALA A 73 11.80 -4.98 3.19
N SER A 74 12.98 -5.45 2.79
CA SER A 74 13.71 -4.97 1.64
C SER A 74 12.81 -5.21 0.44
N THR A 75 11.87 -4.28 0.21
CA THR A 75 11.05 -4.19 -0.99
C THR A 75 11.91 -3.87 -2.20
N GLU A 76 13.22 -3.64 -2.03
CA GLU A 76 14.23 -3.74 -3.10
C GLU A 76 14.06 -5.04 -3.89
N CYS A 77 13.65 -6.13 -3.23
CA CYS A 77 13.35 -7.42 -3.89
C CYS A 77 12.06 -7.43 -4.73
N LEU A 78 11.25 -6.38 -4.64
CA LEU A 78 9.95 -6.23 -5.30
C LEU A 78 9.95 -5.04 -6.26
N ASP A 79 11.09 -4.39 -6.49
CA ASP A 79 11.23 -3.32 -7.47
C ASP A 79 10.93 -3.81 -8.90
N TRP A 80 11.13 -5.10 -9.18
CA TRP A 80 10.72 -5.72 -10.45
C TRP A 80 9.20 -5.70 -10.68
N VAL A 81 8.39 -5.55 -9.62
CA VAL A 81 6.94 -5.38 -9.74
C VAL A 81 6.57 -3.97 -10.22
N ARG A 82 7.41 -2.97 -9.89
CA ARG A 82 7.25 -1.56 -10.25
C ARG A 82 7.79 -1.25 -11.63
N ASP A 83 8.97 -1.78 -11.89
CA ASP A 83 9.68 -1.60 -13.15
C ASP A 83 10.25 -2.95 -13.60
N PRO A 84 9.41 -3.82 -14.21
CA PRO A 84 9.81 -5.15 -14.67
C PRO A 84 10.90 -5.13 -15.73
N PHE A 85 11.24 -3.97 -16.30
CA PHE A 85 12.15 -3.83 -17.44
C PHE A 85 13.44 -3.08 -17.10
N SER A 86 13.60 -2.63 -15.85
CA SER A 86 14.82 -1.97 -15.40
C SER A 86 16.02 -2.91 -15.47
N SER A 87 17.10 -2.44 -16.07
CA SER A 87 18.38 -3.16 -16.13
C SER A 87 19.03 -3.36 -14.75
N ALA A 88 18.56 -2.65 -13.72
CA ALA A 88 19.04 -2.79 -12.34
C ALA A 88 18.55 -4.07 -11.64
N LEU A 89 17.58 -4.79 -12.22
CA LEU A 89 16.99 -6.01 -11.66
C LEU A 89 17.89 -7.25 -11.71
N ALA A 90 19.05 -7.17 -12.37
CA ALA A 90 19.98 -8.28 -12.56
C ALA A 90 20.60 -8.85 -11.27
N VAL A 91 20.29 -8.25 -10.10
CA VAL A 91 20.86 -8.62 -8.79
C VAL A 91 19.75 -8.75 -7.72
N GLY A 92 18.55 -9.21 -8.10
CA GLY A 92 17.45 -9.45 -7.17
C GLY A 92 17.49 -10.87 -6.56
N LYS A 93 17.50 -10.99 -5.24
CA LYS A 93 17.52 -12.27 -4.51
C LYS A 93 16.23 -13.12 -4.68
N ASP A 94 15.13 -12.53 -5.17
CA ASP A 94 13.81 -13.16 -5.30
C ASP A 94 13.37 -13.52 -6.72
N ILE A 95 14.13 -13.16 -7.78
CA ILE A 95 13.78 -13.54 -9.16
C ILE A 95 14.74 -14.60 -9.67
N THR A 96 14.19 -15.70 -10.14
CA THR A 96 14.95 -16.79 -10.75
C THR A 96 15.34 -16.42 -12.18
N PHE A 97 16.41 -17.03 -12.69
CA PHE A 97 16.84 -16.85 -14.08
C PHE A 97 15.71 -17.11 -15.08
N LYS A 98 14.87 -18.11 -14.81
CA LYS A 98 13.70 -18.44 -15.64
C LYS A 98 12.65 -17.32 -15.64
N GLU A 99 12.33 -16.76 -14.48
CA GLU A 99 11.41 -15.62 -14.37
C GLU A 99 11.95 -14.37 -15.10
N GLN A 100 13.27 -14.20 -15.13
CA GLN A 100 13.91 -13.10 -15.87
C GLN A 100 13.84 -13.28 -17.39
N GLU A 101 13.94 -14.50 -17.88
CA GLU A 101 13.71 -14.84 -19.30
C GLU A 101 12.25 -14.54 -19.68
N GLU A 102 11.29 -15.01 -18.88
CA GLU A 102 9.87 -14.73 -19.07
C GLU A 102 9.56 -13.22 -19.07
N LEU A 103 10.18 -12.43 -18.18
CA LEU A 103 10.03 -10.96 -18.20
C LEU A 103 10.54 -10.32 -19.50
N THR A 104 11.59 -10.88 -20.09
CA THR A 104 12.18 -10.36 -21.33
C THR A 104 11.25 -10.64 -22.53
N GLU A 105 10.59 -11.80 -22.55
CA GLU A 105 9.57 -12.13 -23.56
C GLU A 105 8.34 -11.23 -23.41
N LEU A 106 7.83 -11.08 -22.18
CA LEU A 106 6.70 -10.20 -21.87
C LEU A 106 6.99 -8.73 -22.24
N ARG A 107 8.25 -8.29 -22.12
CA ARG A 107 8.66 -6.95 -22.57
C ARG A 107 8.41 -6.75 -24.05
N GLN A 108 8.76 -7.73 -24.89
CA GLN A 108 8.56 -7.61 -26.34
C GLN A 108 7.08 -7.59 -26.71
N ALA A 109 6.25 -8.33 -25.97
CA ALA A 109 4.82 -8.40 -26.21
C ALA A 109 4.03 -7.19 -25.68
N PHE A 110 4.48 -6.56 -24.59
CA PHE A 110 3.66 -5.61 -23.81
C PHE A 110 4.38 -4.33 -23.35
N ALA A 111 5.51 -3.94 -23.95
CA ALA A 111 6.30 -2.77 -23.53
C ALA A 111 5.52 -1.46 -23.38
N ASP A 112 4.50 -1.23 -24.21
CA ASP A 112 3.73 0.02 -24.24
C ASP A 112 2.51 0.03 -23.30
N LEU A 113 2.24 -1.08 -22.59
CA LEU A 113 1.09 -1.17 -21.69
C LEU A 113 1.38 -0.50 -20.34
N PRO A 114 0.39 0.20 -19.75
CA PRO A 114 0.50 0.67 -18.38
C PRO A 114 0.57 -0.52 -17.41
N LEU A 115 1.27 -0.34 -16.29
CA LEU A 115 1.66 -1.42 -15.37
C LEU A 115 0.45 -2.23 -14.81
N ASP A 116 -0.69 -1.56 -14.62
CA ASP A 116 -1.94 -2.16 -14.16
C ASP A 116 -2.55 -3.14 -15.19
N ILE A 117 -2.39 -2.84 -16.48
CA ILE A 117 -2.82 -3.70 -17.59
C ILE A 117 -1.74 -4.73 -17.93
N PHE A 118 -0.47 -4.37 -17.78
CA PHE A 118 0.68 -5.24 -18.04
C PHE A 118 0.59 -6.54 -17.24
N TRP A 119 0.49 -6.47 -15.91
CA TRP A 119 0.44 -7.67 -15.08
C TRP A 119 -0.80 -8.53 -15.34
N TRP A 120 -1.90 -7.89 -15.76
CA TRP A 120 -3.11 -8.59 -16.19
C TRP A 120 -2.91 -9.34 -17.51
N ALA A 121 -2.28 -8.71 -18.50
CA ALA A 121 -1.96 -9.34 -19.78
C ALA A 121 -0.95 -10.47 -19.59
N ALA A 122 0.09 -10.23 -18.79
CA ALA A 122 1.11 -11.20 -18.41
C ALA A 122 0.53 -12.43 -17.70
N ALA A 123 -0.60 -12.29 -16.99
CA ALA A 123 -1.27 -13.44 -16.35
C ALA A 123 -1.77 -14.51 -17.35
N LYS A 124 -1.92 -14.16 -18.63
CA LYS A 124 -2.27 -15.13 -19.68
C LYS A 124 -1.07 -15.91 -20.21
N GLU A 125 0.08 -15.25 -20.33
CA GLU A 125 1.30 -15.84 -20.92
C GLU A 125 2.18 -16.49 -19.85
N SER A 126 2.38 -15.79 -18.73
CA SER A 126 3.20 -16.23 -17.58
C SER A 126 2.40 -16.11 -16.27
N PRO A 127 1.44 -17.02 -16.02
CA PRO A 127 0.52 -16.92 -14.88
C PRO A 127 1.21 -16.97 -13.53
N MET A 128 2.30 -17.74 -13.39
CA MET A 128 3.02 -17.86 -12.11
C MET A 128 3.72 -16.55 -11.73
N LEU A 129 4.44 -15.96 -12.69
CA LEU A 129 5.15 -14.69 -12.53
C LEU A 129 4.18 -13.53 -12.27
N ALA A 130 3.12 -13.45 -13.07
CA ALA A 130 2.11 -12.41 -12.93
C ALA A 130 1.36 -12.51 -11.58
N ASN A 131 0.99 -13.72 -11.15
CA ASN A 131 0.34 -13.91 -9.85
C ASN A 131 1.24 -13.50 -8.69
N LYS A 132 2.55 -13.78 -8.78
CA LYS A 132 3.53 -13.33 -7.78
C LYS A 132 3.55 -11.80 -7.68
N ALA A 133 3.61 -11.10 -8.81
CA ALA A 133 3.57 -9.64 -8.86
C ALA A 133 2.23 -9.07 -8.32
N ILE A 134 1.11 -9.63 -8.76
CA ILE A 134 -0.24 -9.21 -8.35
C ILE A 134 -0.43 -9.39 -6.83
N LEU A 135 0.00 -10.52 -6.27
CA LEU A 135 -0.09 -10.78 -4.83
C LEU A 135 0.75 -9.81 -4.00
N THR A 136 1.89 -9.34 -4.53
CA THR A 136 2.68 -8.28 -3.88
C THR A 136 1.95 -6.94 -3.83
N VAL A 137 1.19 -6.59 -4.88
CA VAL A 137 0.46 -5.31 -4.96
C VAL A 137 -0.85 -5.34 -4.17
N LEU A 138 -1.45 -6.53 -3.98
CA LEU A 138 -2.79 -6.67 -3.41
C LEU A 138 -3.01 -6.58 -1.88
N PRO A 139 -2.04 -6.62 -0.96
CA PRO A 139 -2.34 -6.98 0.43
C PRO A 139 -3.20 -5.95 1.21
N PHE A 140 -3.41 -4.74 0.68
CA PHE A 140 -4.26 -3.72 1.30
C PHE A 140 -5.57 -3.43 0.56
N SER A 141 -5.70 -3.91 -0.69
CA SER A 141 -6.88 -3.63 -1.53
C SER A 141 -8.18 -4.23 -0.99
N PRO A 142 -8.24 -5.50 -0.53
CA PRO A 142 -9.49 -6.09 -0.07
C PRO A 142 -10.08 -5.40 1.16
N THR A 143 -9.26 -5.05 2.15
CA THR A 143 -9.71 -4.40 3.40
C THR A 143 -10.25 -3.00 3.12
N TYR A 144 -9.52 -2.19 2.33
CA TYR A 144 -9.99 -0.86 1.94
C TYR A 144 -11.30 -0.94 1.14
N MET A 145 -11.43 -1.91 0.23
CA MET A 145 -12.67 -2.11 -0.54
C MET A 145 -13.84 -2.51 0.36
N CYS A 146 -13.61 -3.33 1.39
CA CYS A 146 -14.61 -3.63 2.40
C CYS A 146 -15.04 -2.38 3.19
N GLU A 147 -14.10 -1.54 3.64
CA GLU A 147 -14.39 -0.29 4.34
C GLU A 147 -15.22 0.68 3.48
N VAL A 148 -14.85 0.82 2.20
CA VAL A 148 -15.59 1.62 1.22
C VAL A 148 -16.99 1.04 0.99
N GLY A 149 -17.11 -0.28 0.90
CA GLY A 149 -18.39 -0.99 0.83
C GLY A 149 -19.27 -0.70 2.05
N PHE A 150 -18.76 -0.90 3.26
CA PHE A 150 -19.52 -0.62 4.48
C PHE A 150 -19.91 0.86 4.61
N SER A 151 -19.03 1.77 4.23
CA SER A 151 -19.31 3.21 4.22
C SER A 151 -20.43 3.56 3.23
N SER A 152 -20.36 3.00 2.02
CA SER A 152 -21.38 3.17 0.97
C SER A 152 -22.73 2.62 1.45
N LEU A 153 -22.74 1.41 2.01
CA LEU A 153 -23.96 0.79 2.54
C LEU A 153 -24.57 1.61 3.68
N THR A 154 -23.74 2.11 4.59
CA THR A 154 -24.17 2.99 5.68
C THR A 154 -24.78 4.27 5.12
N SER A 155 -24.18 4.87 4.10
CA SER A 155 -24.71 6.08 3.45
C SER A 155 -26.06 5.87 2.76
N VAL A 156 -26.25 4.72 2.10
CA VAL A 156 -27.50 4.32 1.46
C VAL A 156 -28.58 4.11 2.54
N LYS A 157 -28.23 3.40 3.62
CA LYS A 157 -29.13 3.12 4.75
C LYS A 157 -29.57 4.39 5.49
N THR A 158 -28.68 5.35 5.71
CA THR A 158 -29.01 6.60 6.41
C THR A 158 -29.82 7.56 5.54
N LYS A 159 -29.52 7.67 4.24
CA LYS A 159 -30.26 8.56 3.32
C LYS A 159 -31.66 8.07 2.95
N TYR A 160 -31.90 6.76 2.95
CA TYR A 160 -33.17 6.17 2.53
C TYR A 160 -33.98 5.55 3.66
N ARG A 161 -33.71 5.95 4.91
CA ARG A 161 -34.46 5.49 6.09
C ARG A 161 -35.99 5.68 5.99
N GLU A 162 -36.45 6.54 5.07
CA GLU A 162 -37.85 6.84 4.82
C GLU A 162 -38.41 6.30 3.49
N ARG A 163 -37.64 5.58 2.67
CA ARG A 163 -38.09 5.08 1.34
C ARG A 163 -37.63 3.66 1.09
N LEU A 164 -38.57 2.75 0.82
CA LEU A 164 -38.33 1.34 0.43
C LEU A 164 -37.80 1.24 -1.01
N ARG A 165 -36.63 1.82 -1.30
CA ARG A 165 -35.93 1.58 -2.58
C ARG A 165 -35.04 0.34 -2.50
N PRO A 166 -34.82 -0.37 -3.62
CA PRO A 166 -33.90 -1.51 -3.66
C PRO A 166 -32.48 -1.06 -3.27
N VAL A 167 -32.06 -1.42 -2.06
CA VAL A 167 -30.72 -1.11 -1.50
C VAL A 167 -29.61 -1.56 -2.44
N GLU A 168 -29.79 -2.69 -3.12
CA GLU A 168 -28.80 -3.26 -4.03
C GLU A 168 -28.46 -2.32 -5.20
N LYS A 169 -29.46 -1.69 -5.84
CA LYS A 169 -29.22 -0.83 -7.01
C LYS A 169 -28.47 0.45 -6.60
N GLU A 170 -28.88 1.07 -5.50
CA GLU A 170 -28.26 2.30 -4.97
C GLU A 170 -26.87 2.02 -4.39
N PHE A 171 -26.69 0.84 -3.76
CA PHE A 171 -25.39 0.37 -3.30
C PHE A 171 -24.43 0.16 -4.47
N ARG A 172 -24.86 -0.53 -5.54
CA ARG A 172 -24.02 -0.71 -6.74
C ARG A 172 -23.58 0.63 -7.33
N VAL A 173 -24.49 1.60 -7.46
CA VAL A 173 -24.16 2.92 -8.00
C VAL A 173 -23.18 3.68 -7.11
N SER A 174 -23.43 3.74 -5.81
CA SER A 174 -22.56 4.44 -4.85
C SER A 174 -21.18 3.80 -4.72
N PHE A 175 -21.14 2.46 -4.67
CA PHE A 175 -19.91 1.69 -4.62
C PHE A 175 -19.07 1.87 -5.90
N VAL A 176 -19.68 1.73 -7.09
CA VAL A 176 -18.98 1.93 -8.37
C VAL A 176 -18.43 3.36 -8.50
N ALA A 177 -19.20 4.37 -8.08
CA ALA A 177 -18.75 5.75 -8.07
C ALA A 177 -17.55 5.97 -7.12
N SER A 178 -17.47 5.21 -6.02
CA SER A 178 -16.36 5.30 -5.06
C SER A 178 -15.09 4.53 -5.47
N CYS A 179 -15.22 3.54 -6.38
CA CYS A 179 -14.20 2.56 -6.73
C CYS A 179 -13.59 2.71 -8.15
N GLN A 180 -13.77 3.86 -8.82
CA GLN A 180 -13.45 4.08 -10.25
C GLN A 180 -12.06 3.63 -10.73
N ASP A 181 -11.05 3.48 -9.87
CA ASP A 181 -9.69 3.07 -10.24
C ASP A 181 -9.38 1.56 -10.06
N ILE A 182 -10.13 0.83 -9.22
CA ILE A 182 -9.83 -0.58 -8.88
C ILE A 182 -10.77 -1.55 -9.63
N SER A 183 -11.80 -1.00 -10.29
CA SER A 183 -12.78 -1.76 -11.06
C SER A 183 -12.18 -2.61 -12.19
N SER A 184 -11.03 -2.26 -12.75
CA SER A 184 -10.36 -3.09 -13.77
C SER A 184 -9.77 -4.38 -13.19
N VAL A 185 -9.34 -4.37 -11.91
CA VAL A 185 -8.66 -5.47 -11.24
C VAL A 185 -9.62 -6.52 -10.68
N PHE A 186 -10.76 -6.08 -10.12
CA PHE A 186 -11.71 -7.01 -9.45
C PHE A 186 -13.00 -7.30 -10.22
N ILE A 187 -13.41 -6.49 -11.20
CA ILE A 187 -14.70 -6.73 -11.91
C ILE A 187 -14.56 -7.81 -13.00
N LYS A 188 -13.34 -8.13 -13.46
CA LYS A 188 -13.09 -9.20 -14.44
C LYS A 188 -12.87 -10.58 -13.84
N THR A 189 -12.90 -10.75 -12.52
CA THR A 189 -13.01 -12.08 -11.91
C THR A 189 -14.45 -12.58 -12.12
N GLY A 190 -14.66 -13.27 -13.25
CA GLY A 190 -15.81 -14.15 -13.47
C GLY A 190 -15.88 -15.28 -12.43
N PRO A 191 -16.90 -16.16 -12.52
CA PRO A 191 -17.62 -16.80 -11.42
C PRO A 191 -16.84 -17.92 -10.70
N GLY A 192 -15.68 -17.60 -10.13
CA GLY A 192 -14.78 -18.57 -9.49
C GLY A 192 -14.47 -18.30 -8.01
N PHE A 193 -14.84 -17.13 -7.47
CA PHE A 193 -14.76 -16.89 -6.03
C PHE A 193 -15.98 -17.50 -5.34
N THR A 194 -16.00 -18.83 -5.22
CA THR A 194 -16.85 -19.49 -4.24
C THR A 194 -16.30 -19.17 -2.86
N LEU A 195 -16.90 -18.17 -2.20
CA LEU A 195 -16.88 -18.08 -0.76
C LEU A 195 -17.42 -19.41 -0.24
N ARG A 196 -16.54 -20.30 0.19
CA ARG A 196 -16.91 -21.51 0.92
C ARG A 196 -17.54 -21.01 2.22
N GLU A 197 -18.86 -20.88 2.23
CA GLU A 197 -19.65 -20.65 3.43
C GLU A 197 -19.28 -21.76 4.44
N LYS A 198 -18.43 -21.42 5.42
CA LYS A 198 -18.39 -22.19 6.65
C LYS A 198 -19.68 -21.87 7.38
N LYS A 199 -20.67 -22.76 7.25
CA LYS A 199 -21.80 -22.81 8.18
C LYS A 199 -21.22 -22.95 9.59
N TYR A 200 -21.30 -21.88 10.36
CA TYR A 200 -21.18 -21.95 11.81
C TYR A 200 -22.56 -22.35 12.34
N GLU A 201 -22.75 -23.64 12.60
CA GLU A 201 -23.81 -24.13 13.49
C GLU A 201 -23.26 -24.17 14.90
N ILE A 202 -23.80 -23.35 15.80
CA ILE A 202 -23.84 -23.59 17.25
C ILE A 202 -25.04 -22.81 17.84
N PRO A 203 -25.78 -23.33 18.85
CA PRO A 203 -25.87 -24.69 19.36
C PRO A 203 -27.19 -25.41 18.99
#